data_AF-A0A7X4J3J4-F1
#
_entry.id   AF-A0A7X4J3J4-F1
#
_cell.length_a   1.000
_cell.length_b   1.000
_cell.length_c   1.000
_cell.angle_alpha   90.00
_cell.angle_beta   90.00
_cell.angle_gamma   90.00
#
_symmetry.space_group_name_H-M   'P 1'
#
loop_
_entity.id
_entity.type
_entity.pdbx_description
1 polymer ?
#
loop_
_entity_poly.entity_id
_entity_poly.type
_entity_poly.pdbx_seq_one_letter_code
_entity_poly.pdbx_strand_id
1 'polypeptide(L)'
;MARKFVSQILNDKNKCTVSFLGVFDTVAAMNGIHRKGEKISSDVVFENGTLNARVQRAVHIVSLDEDRVPFDPTLINKDGKNPDRILEVWFPGVHSDIGGGYWFDGLSDQALRFMIKQCEATLGKDIAIKPGNQAGIKNLLVQQGKAMAGLTVDDIAINPMIQGILHTHSGLLTEIGAQEPRMIRVNVNDRPSKNLNDLPILYQCVKERFDKVTGYRPPALRGLSFKLLLNNGNLSNKIEGISGLREYKIPKSTKAAKQ
;
A
#
# COMPACT_ATOMS: atom_id res chain seq x y z
N MET A 1 0.60 5.02 13.11
CA MET A 1 -0.16 4.50 14.27
C MET A 1 0.00 2.98 14.44
N ALA A 2 -0.39 2.13 13.48
CA ALA A 2 -0.30 0.66 13.59
C ALA A 2 1.12 0.11 13.80
N ARG A 3 2.12 0.60 13.04
CA ARG A 3 3.51 0.17 13.19
C ARG A 3 4.08 0.47 14.59
N LYS A 4 3.76 1.66 15.12
CA LYS A 4 4.15 2.09 16.48
C LYS A 4 3.49 1.21 17.54
N PHE A 5 2.19 0.94 17.38
CA PHE A 5 1.43 0.06 18.29
C PHE A 5 2.02 -1.35 18.34
N VAL A 6 2.33 -1.95 17.19
CA VAL A 6 2.98 -3.26 17.12
C VAL A 6 4.36 -3.23 17.80
N SER A 7 5.16 -2.20 17.55
CA SER A 7 6.45 -2.02 18.23
C SER A 7 6.29 -1.99 19.75
N GLN A 8 5.31 -1.23 20.25
CA GLN A 8 5.04 -1.09 21.69
C GLN A 8 4.57 -2.41 22.33
N ILE A 9 3.64 -3.13 21.70
CA ILE A 9 3.16 -4.42 22.24
C ILE A 9 4.28 -5.46 22.26
N LEU A 10 5.11 -5.50 21.23
CA LEU A 10 6.16 -6.50 21.12
C LEU A 10 7.37 -6.19 22.00
N ASN A 11 7.50 -4.97 22.50
CA ASN A 11 8.51 -4.62 23.50
C ASN A 11 8.10 -5.04 24.92
N ASP A 12 6.82 -5.36 25.14
CA ASP A 12 6.34 -5.89 26.41
C ASP A 12 6.81 -7.34 26.61
N LYS A 13 6.98 -7.77 27.87
CA LYS A 13 7.56 -9.09 28.24
C LYS A 13 6.70 -10.29 27.83
N ASN A 14 5.50 -10.05 27.33
CA ASN A 14 4.59 -11.08 26.85
C ASN A 14 5.04 -11.60 25.47
N LYS A 15 5.12 -12.93 25.33
CA LYS A 15 5.47 -13.63 24.07
C LYS A 15 4.32 -13.59 23.04
N CYS A 16 3.73 -12.43 22.80
CA CYS A 16 2.72 -12.26 21.76
C CYS A 16 3.39 -12.13 20.38
N THR A 17 2.77 -12.71 19.36
CA THR A 17 3.17 -12.57 17.96
C THR A 17 2.07 -11.84 17.19
N VAL A 18 2.46 -11.14 16.12
CA VAL A 18 1.51 -10.52 15.20
C VAL A 18 1.49 -11.36 13.94
N SER A 19 0.41 -12.11 13.72
CA SER A 19 0.28 -13.01 12.56
C SER A 19 0.26 -12.24 11.23
N PHE A 20 -0.40 -11.08 11.18
CA PHE A 20 -0.49 -10.25 9.99
C PHE A 20 -0.49 -8.75 10.35
N LEU A 21 0.34 -7.98 9.66
CA LEU A 21 0.37 -6.51 9.73
C LEU A 21 0.09 -5.93 8.34
N GLY A 22 -1.14 -5.47 8.11
CA GLY A 22 -1.52 -4.71 6.93
C GLY A 22 -1.44 -3.21 7.21
N VAL A 23 -0.72 -2.47 6.37
CA VAL A 23 -0.60 -1.01 6.45
C VAL A 23 -0.73 -0.38 5.06
N PHE A 24 -1.34 0.80 5.03
CA PHE A 24 -1.51 1.61 3.82
C PHE A 24 -0.68 2.88 3.98
N ASP A 25 0.06 3.22 2.92
CA ASP A 25 0.85 4.44 2.70
C ASP A 25 1.34 5.12 3.97
N THR A 26 2.19 4.42 4.73
CA THR A 26 2.56 4.89 6.08
C THR A 26 3.40 6.16 6.00
N VAL A 27 2.89 7.26 6.57
CA VAL A 27 3.62 8.52 6.74
C VAL A 27 4.01 8.68 8.21
N ALA A 28 5.22 9.14 8.49
CA ALA A 28 5.64 9.49 9.84
C ALA A 28 5.12 10.89 10.20
N ALA A 29 4.68 11.07 11.45
CA ALA A 29 4.41 12.42 11.95
C ALA A 29 5.75 13.17 12.01
N MET A 30 5.93 14.16 11.13
CA MET A 30 7.15 14.95 11.01
C MET A 30 7.09 16.17 11.94
N ASN A 31 8.11 16.33 12.78
CA ASN A 31 8.45 17.60 13.40
C ASN A 31 9.66 18.20 12.64
N GLY A 32 9.43 18.85 11.49
CA GLY A 32 10.47 19.60 10.77
C GLY A 32 10.61 19.32 9.26
N ILE A 33 11.52 20.05 8.62
CA ILE A 33 11.83 19.97 7.18
C ILE A 33 12.83 18.83 6.96
N HIS A 34 12.39 17.74 6.33
CA HIS A 34 13.25 16.60 5.96
C HIS A 34 13.54 16.59 4.46
N ARG A 35 14.77 16.21 4.06
CA ARG A 35 15.12 16.05 2.64
C ARG A 35 14.79 14.62 2.19
N LYS A 36 14.36 14.51 0.93
CA LYS A 36 13.94 13.26 0.30
C LYS A 36 14.99 12.16 0.42
N GLY A 37 14.57 11.00 0.92
CA GLY A 37 15.43 9.83 1.04
C GLY A 37 16.39 9.83 2.23
N GLU A 38 16.36 10.86 3.09
CA GLU A 38 17.05 10.85 4.38
C GLU A 38 16.29 10.00 5.41
N LYS A 39 17.00 9.61 6.48
CA LYS A 39 16.43 8.87 7.59
C LYS A 39 15.39 9.75 8.29
N ILE A 40 14.14 9.32 8.29
CA ILE A 40 13.10 9.99 9.08
C ILE A 40 13.40 9.72 10.56
N SER A 41 13.88 10.73 11.29
CA SER A 41 13.99 10.67 12.75
C SER A 41 12.59 10.88 13.33
N SER A 42 11.81 9.82 13.46
CA SER A 42 10.54 9.86 14.18
C SER A 42 10.50 8.77 15.24
N ASP A 43 9.80 9.04 16.34
CA ASP A 43 9.44 8.08 17.40
C ASP A 43 8.52 6.94 16.90
N VAL A 44 8.41 6.78 15.59
CA VAL A 44 7.64 5.78 14.86
C VAL A 44 8.55 4.71 14.25
N VAL A 45 9.88 4.95 14.22
CA VAL A 45 10.84 4.03 13.62
C VAL A 45 11.36 3.08 14.70
N PHE A 46 11.04 1.80 14.51
CA PHE A 46 11.54 0.65 15.25
C PHE A 46 13.02 0.82 15.65
N GLU A 47 13.41 0.34 16.83
CA GLU A 47 14.82 0.15 17.17
C GLU A 47 15.47 -0.66 16.02
N ASN A 48 16.44 -0.06 15.33
CA ASN A 48 17.17 -0.59 14.18
C ASN A 48 16.48 -0.54 12.80
N GLY A 49 15.38 0.20 12.65
CA GLY A 49 14.71 0.42 11.35
C GLY A 49 14.02 -0.82 10.76
N THR A 50 14.17 -2.00 11.35
CA THR A 50 13.60 -3.25 10.85
C THR A 50 12.30 -3.59 11.58
N LEU A 51 11.36 -4.18 10.85
CA LEU A 51 10.13 -4.68 11.45
C LEU A 51 10.45 -5.79 12.47
N ASN A 52 9.89 -5.69 13.68
CA ASN A 52 10.12 -6.65 14.77
C ASN A 52 9.94 -8.11 14.27
N ALA A 53 10.86 -9.00 14.67
CA ALA A 53 10.89 -10.40 14.22
C ALA A 53 9.63 -11.21 14.58
N ARG A 54 8.82 -10.73 15.54
CA ARG A 54 7.55 -11.38 15.94
C ARG A 54 6.37 -11.07 15.03
N VAL A 55 6.55 -10.18 14.05
CA VAL A 55 5.57 -9.99 12.97
C VAL A 55 5.79 -11.06 11.91
N GLN A 56 4.85 -11.99 11.76
CA GLN A 56 4.99 -13.17 10.89
C GLN A 56 4.78 -12.84 9.42
N ARG A 57 3.93 -11.86 9.11
CA ARG A 57 3.69 -11.36 7.76
C ARG A 57 3.37 -9.88 7.81
N ALA A 58 4.00 -9.09 6.94
CA ALA A 58 3.67 -7.68 6.76
C ALA A 58 3.40 -7.34 5.30
N VAL A 59 2.33 -6.59 5.07
CA VAL A 59 1.94 -6.08 3.77
C VAL A 59 1.83 -4.56 3.87
N HIS A 60 2.59 -3.87 3.04
CA HIS A 60 2.55 -2.42 2.90
C HIS A 60 2.12 -2.06 1.48
N ILE A 61 0.95 -1.45 1.35
CA ILE A 61 0.51 -0.88 0.08
C ILE A 61 0.91 0.59 0.07
N VAL A 62 1.66 1.01 -0.94
CA VAL A 62 2.23 2.37 -1.04
C VAL A 62 1.64 3.11 -2.23
N SER A 63 1.34 4.39 -2.04
CA SER A 63 0.85 5.26 -3.11
C SER A 63 1.99 5.61 -4.06
N LEU A 64 1.73 5.51 -5.36
CA LEU A 64 2.70 5.77 -6.40
C LEU A 64 2.68 7.24 -6.87
N ASP A 65 1.51 7.87 -6.81
CA ASP A 65 1.24 9.16 -7.46
C ASP A 65 1.17 10.35 -6.48
N GLU A 66 1.29 10.13 -5.16
CA GLU A 66 1.38 11.23 -4.19
C GLU A 66 2.72 11.95 -4.31
N ASP A 67 2.71 13.28 -4.35
CA ASP A 67 3.89 14.10 -4.60
C ASP A 67 4.13 15.17 -3.54
N ARG A 68 3.26 15.30 -2.53
CA ARG A 68 3.50 16.22 -1.42
C ARG A 68 4.66 15.73 -0.57
N VAL A 69 5.74 16.50 -0.49
CA VAL A 69 6.94 16.15 0.31
C VAL A 69 6.63 15.80 1.77
N PRO A 70 5.70 16.47 2.49
CA PRO A 70 5.32 16.07 3.85
C PRO A 70 4.66 14.69 3.97
N PHE A 71 4.24 14.10 2.84
CA PHE A 71 3.63 12.78 2.77
C PHE A 71 4.61 11.71 2.25
N ASP A 72 5.93 11.98 2.24
CA ASP A 72 6.94 10.97 1.85
C ASP A 72 6.80 9.69 2.71
N PRO A 73 6.81 8.49 2.10
CA PRO A 73 6.37 7.30 2.79
C PRO A 73 7.50 6.76 3.65
N THR A 74 7.16 6.33 4.86
CA THR A 74 8.03 5.48 5.66
C THR A 74 7.95 4.05 5.11
N LEU A 75 8.86 3.71 4.20
CA LEU A 75 8.97 2.36 3.64
C LEU A 75 9.46 1.34 4.69
N ILE A 76 9.15 0.07 4.48
CA ILE A 76 9.63 -1.03 5.32
C ILE A 76 10.96 -1.54 4.77
N ASN A 77 11.95 -1.69 5.65
CA ASN A 77 13.21 -2.34 5.27
C ASN A 77 12.98 -3.79 4.86
N LYS A 78 13.63 -4.21 3.77
CA LYS A 78 13.72 -5.61 3.35
C LYS A 78 14.23 -6.45 4.50
N ASP A 79 13.59 -7.60 4.72
CA ASP A 79 14.11 -8.59 5.66
C ASP A 79 15.15 -9.48 4.99
N GLY A 80 16.41 -9.35 5.42
CA GLY A 80 17.51 -10.15 4.89
C GLY A 80 17.48 -11.63 5.30
N LYS A 81 16.74 -12.00 6.37
CA LYS A 81 16.63 -13.38 6.86
C LYS A 81 15.43 -14.10 6.27
N ASN A 82 14.32 -13.40 6.08
CA ASN A 82 13.11 -13.95 5.46
C ASN A 82 12.51 -12.97 4.45
N PRO A 83 12.96 -12.99 3.19
CA PRO A 83 12.52 -12.07 2.15
C PRO A 83 11.00 -12.08 1.89
N ASP A 84 10.34 -13.21 2.10
CA ASP A 84 8.90 -13.38 1.84
C ASP A 84 8.01 -12.83 2.98
N ARG A 85 8.62 -12.54 4.15
CA ARG A 85 7.90 -12.01 5.31
C ARG A 85 7.25 -10.65 5.02
N ILE A 86 7.93 -9.81 4.24
CA ILE A 86 7.54 -8.43 3.99
C ILE A 86 7.19 -8.27 2.51
N LEU A 87 5.96 -7.83 2.22
CA LEU A 87 5.55 -7.43 0.89
C LEU A 87 5.23 -5.94 0.89
N GLU A 88 6.13 -5.15 0.33
CA GLU A 88 5.88 -3.74 0.02
C GLU A 88 5.56 -3.62 -1.47
N VAL A 89 4.40 -3.06 -1.79
CA VAL A 89 3.87 -3.03 -3.16
C VAL A 89 3.26 -1.67 -3.48
N TRP A 90 3.59 -1.14 -4.65
CA TRP A 90 3.19 0.19 -5.10
C TRP A 90 1.91 0.12 -5.96
N PHE A 91 0.96 1.01 -5.68
CA PHE A 91 -0.36 1.09 -6.33
C PHE A 91 -0.59 2.49 -6.93
N PRO A 92 -1.39 2.60 -8.01
CA PRO A 92 -1.76 3.89 -8.58
C PRO A 92 -2.69 4.64 -7.62
N GLY A 93 -2.46 5.94 -7.44
CA GLY A 93 -3.20 6.77 -6.50
C GLY A 93 -2.31 7.66 -5.64
N VAL A 94 -2.89 8.74 -5.10
CA VAL A 94 -2.29 9.53 -3.99
C VAL A 94 -2.58 8.91 -2.62
N HIS A 95 -2.17 9.54 -1.52
CA HIS A 95 -2.27 8.97 -0.17
C HIS A 95 -3.67 8.42 0.17
N SER A 96 -4.72 9.22 -0.05
CA SER A 96 -6.11 8.81 0.22
C SER A 96 -6.71 7.91 -0.85
N ASP A 97 -6.18 7.88 -2.08
CA ASP A 97 -6.57 6.88 -3.10
C ASP A 97 -6.07 5.47 -2.74
N ILE A 98 -5.16 5.34 -1.77
CA ILE A 98 -4.67 4.06 -1.26
C ILE A 98 -5.21 3.76 0.13
N GLY A 99 -5.19 4.74 1.02
CA GLY A 99 -5.67 4.59 2.40
C GLY A 99 -7.19 4.65 2.56
N GLY A 100 -7.90 5.14 1.54
CA GLY A 100 -9.32 5.50 1.62
C GLY A 100 -9.53 6.89 2.23
N GLY A 101 -10.74 7.43 2.03
CA GLY A 101 -11.16 8.71 2.60
C GLY A 101 -11.88 9.64 1.62
N TYR A 102 -11.91 9.29 0.33
CA TYR A 102 -12.76 9.96 -0.64
C TYR A 102 -14.08 9.23 -0.81
N TRP A 103 -15.15 9.98 -1.06
CA TRP A 103 -16.46 9.43 -1.36
C TRP A 103 -16.48 8.93 -2.82
N PHE A 104 -16.85 7.66 -3.04
CA PHE A 104 -16.83 6.97 -4.34
C PHE A 104 -15.43 6.87 -5.03
N ASP A 105 -14.44 6.30 -4.35
CA ASP A 105 -13.08 6.14 -4.89
C ASP A 105 -12.71 4.70 -5.31
N GLY A 106 -12.80 4.42 -6.61
CA GLY A 106 -12.49 3.07 -7.10
C GLY A 106 -11.02 2.64 -6.99
N LEU A 107 -10.06 3.55 -6.72
CA LEU A 107 -8.66 3.20 -6.53
C LEU A 107 -8.39 2.62 -5.14
N SER A 108 -9.01 3.17 -4.09
CA SER A 108 -8.83 2.71 -2.71
C SER A 108 -9.40 1.30 -2.55
N ASP A 109 -10.51 1.02 -3.24
CA ASP A 109 -11.12 -0.30 -3.33
C ASP A 109 -10.21 -1.35 -3.99
N GLN A 110 -9.33 -0.95 -4.91
CA GLN A 110 -8.31 -1.87 -5.46
C GLN A 110 -7.31 -2.26 -4.37
N ALA A 111 -6.82 -1.28 -3.61
CA ALA A 111 -5.89 -1.49 -2.51
C ALA A 111 -6.52 -2.32 -1.38
N LEU A 112 -7.74 -1.97 -0.96
CA LEU A 112 -8.49 -2.69 0.07
C LEU A 112 -8.75 -4.14 -0.34
N ARG A 113 -9.23 -4.39 -1.57
CA ARG A 113 -9.45 -5.74 -2.08
C ARG A 113 -8.16 -6.56 -2.11
N PHE A 114 -7.03 -5.95 -2.46
CA PHE A 114 -5.73 -6.62 -2.41
C PHE A 114 -5.34 -6.96 -0.98
N MET A 115 -5.46 -6.02 -0.03
CA MET A 115 -5.15 -6.23 1.37
C MET A 115 -6.00 -7.35 1.98
N ILE A 116 -7.30 -7.37 1.69
CA ILE A 116 -8.23 -8.44 2.08
C ILE A 116 -7.72 -9.80 1.61
N LYS A 117 -7.37 -9.95 0.33
CA LYS A 117 -6.81 -11.20 -0.20
C LYS A 117 -5.53 -11.63 0.49
N GLN A 118 -4.63 -10.69 0.80
CA GLN A 118 -3.39 -11.02 1.53
C GLN A 118 -3.68 -11.46 2.97
N CYS A 119 -4.66 -10.83 3.62
CA CYS A 119 -5.10 -11.17 4.96
C CYS A 119 -5.71 -12.58 4.99
N GLU A 120 -6.65 -12.89 4.09
CA GLU A 120 -7.25 -14.21 3.96
C GLU A 120 -6.22 -15.30 3.63
N ALA A 121 -5.28 -15.01 2.71
CA ALA A 121 -4.21 -15.95 2.37
C ALA A 121 -3.27 -16.24 3.56
N THR A 122 -3.13 -15.31 4.50
CA THR A 122 -2.24 -15.45 5.67
C THR A 122 -2.96 -16.09 6.86
N LEU A 123 -4.18 -15.64 7.16
CA LEU A 123 -4.93 -16.05 8.36
C LEU A 123 -5.90 -17.21 8.11
N GLY A 124 -6.27 -17.46 6.84
CA GLY A 124 -7.16 -18.55 6.47
C GLY A 124 -8.49 -18.48 7.24
N LYS A 125 -8.77 -19.52 8.04
CA LYS A 125 -10.01 -19.64 8.82
C LYS A 125 -10.00 -18.84 10.12
N ASP A 126 -8.86 -18.30 10.54
CA ASP A 126 -8.72 -17.52 11.78
C ASP A 126 -9.35 -16.13 11.65
N ILE A 127 -9.69 -15.71 10.42
CA ILE A 127 -10.46 -14.50 10.14
C ILE A 127 -11.69 -14.84 9.30
N ALA A 128 -12.83 -14.26 9.65
CA ALA A 128 -14.05 -14.33 8.86
C ALA A 128 -14.42 -12.93 8.37
N ILE A 129 -14.16 -12.66 7.08
CA ILE A 129 -14.56 -11.40 6.44
C ILE A 129 -16.02 -11.55 6.02
N LYS A 130 -16.90 -10.80 6.70
CA LYS A 130 -18.33 -10.82 6.39
C LYS A 130 -18.61 -9.94 5.18
N PRO A 131 -19.52 -10.36 4.27
CA PRO A 131 -19.91 -9.53 3.14
C PRO A 131 -20.59 -8.25 3.63
N GLY A 132 -20.25 -7.12 3.00
CA GLY A 132 -20.82 -5.82 3.30
C GLY A 132 -22.25 -5.67 2.77
N ASN A 133 -23.20 -6.40 3.34
CA ASN A 133 -24.62 -6.31 3.00
C ASN A 133 -25.44 -5.69 4.13
N GLN A 134 -26.66 -5.28 3.80
CA GLN A 134 -27.54 -4.57 4.74
C GLN A 134 -27.85 -5.38 6.02
N ALA A 135 -27.90 -6.71 5.93
CA ALA A 135 -28.08 -7.59 7.08
C ALA A 135 -26.83 -7.63 7.99
N GLY A 136 -25.64 -7.56 7.41
CA GLY A 136 -24.36 -7.45 8.13
C GLY A 136 -24.25 -6.13 8.89
N ILE A 137 -24.63 -5.01 8.25
CA ILE A 137 -24.53 -3.66 8.83
C ILE A 137 -25.47 -3.46 10.01
N LYS A 138 -26.72 -3.91 9.90
CA LYS A 138 -27.72 -3.80 10.97
C LYS A 138 -27.25 -4.43 12.29
N ASN A 139 -26.42 -5.48 12.21
CA ASN A 139 -25.88 -6.17 13.38
C ASN A 139 -24.59 -5.53 13.95
N LEU A 140 -23.98 -4.57 13.24
CA LEU A 140 -22.75 -3.89 13.65
C LEU A 140 -23.02 -2.52 14.28
N LEU A 141 -24.15 -1.91 13.95
CA LEU A 141 -24.57 -0.63 14.53
C LEU A 141 -25.12 -0.85 15.94
N VAL A 142 -24.30 -0.59 16.96
CA VAL A 142 -24.79 -0.40 18.31
C VAL A 142 -25.71 0.83 18.27
N GLN A 143 -27.02 0.65 18.52
CA GLN A 143 -27.96 1.76 18.65
C GLN A 143 -27.58 2.58 19.90
N GLN A 144 -26.62 3.50 19.77
CA GLN A 144 -26.41 4.57 20.74
C GLN A 144 -26.95 5.88 20.16
N GLY A 145 -27.77 6.55 20.96
CA GLY A 145 -28.79 7.49 20.50
C GLY A 145 -28.32 8.74 19.76
N LYS A 146 -29.26 9.29 18.97
CA LYS A 146 -29.35 10.69 18.50
C LYS A 146 -28.08 11.33 17.91
N ALA A 147 -27.34 10.60 17.08
CA ALA A 147 -26.52 11.22 16.04
C ALA A 147 -26.94 10.65 14.67
N MET A 148 -27.27 11.54 13.73
CA MET A 148 -27.54 11.18 12.33
C MET A 148 -26.24 10.75 11.64
N ALA A 149 -25.84 9.50 11.77
CA ALA A 149 -24.81 8.87 10.93
C ALA A 149 -24.91 7.34 11.06
N GLY A 150 -25.98 6.75 10.53
CA GLY A 150 -26.01 5.30 10.38
C GLY A 150 -25.10 4.90 9.23
N LEU A 151 -24.16 3.98 9.46
CA LEU A 151 -23.44 3.32 8.37
C LEU A 151 -24.47 2.70 7.42
N THR A 152 -24.30 2.97 6.14
CA THR A 152 -25.11 2.45 5.05
C THR A 152 -24.32 1.42 4.26
N VAL A 153 -25.00 0.70 3.36
CA VAL A 153 -24.32 -0.22 2.44
C VAL A 153 -23.31 0.53 1.56
N ASP A 154 -23.58 1.79 1.25
CA ASP A 154 -22.72 2.63 0.42
C ASP A 154 -21.38 2.92 1.12
N ASP A 155 -21.36 2.95 2.46
CA ASP A 155 -20.13 3.19 3.25
C ASP A 155 -19.18 1.99 3.29
N ILE A 156 -19.66 0.80 2.92
CA ILE A 156 -18.87 -0.45 2.98
C ILE A 156 -18.83 -1.20 1.64
N ALA A 157 -19.46 -0.64 0.61
CA ALA A 157 -19.43 -1.19 -0.74
C ALA A 157 -18.01 -1.05 -1.31
N ILE A 158 -17.42 -2.18 -1.73
CA ILE A 158 -16.11 -2.20 -2.39
C ILE A 158 -16.36 -2.33 -3.89
N ASN A 159 -16.12 -1.26 -4.65
CA ASN A 159 -16.26 -1.19 -6.10
C ASN A 159 -14.94 -0.77 -6.78
N PRO A 160 -13.99 -1.70 -6.98
CA PRO A 160 -12.67 -1.37 -7.52
C PRO A 160 -12.73 -0.90 -8.99
N MET A 161 -12.39 0.36 -9.25
CA MET A 161 -12.38 0.96 -10.59
C MET A 161 -11.00 1.50 -10.95
N ILE A 162 -10.32 0.82 -11.87
CA ILE A 162 -8.95 1.21 -12.25
C ILE A 162 -8.87 2.51 -13.05
N GLN A 163 -9.97 2.93 -13.67
CA GLN A 163 -10.13 4.22 -14.35
C GLN A 163 -10.71 5.30 -13.43
N GLY A 164 -10.82 5.02 -12.11
CA GLY A 164 -11.27 5.99 -11.13
C GLY A 164 -10.44 7.28 -11.14
N ILE A 165 -11.00 8.33 -10.56
CA ILE A 165 -10.36 9.64 -10.43
C ILE A 165 -9.04 9.44 -9.68
N LEU A 166 -7.96 10.00 -10.24
CA LEU A 166 -6.71 10.21 -9.49
C LEU A 166 -6.82 11.58 -8.86
N HIS A 167 -6.96 11.63 -7.55
CA HIS A 167 -7.12 12.90 -6.86
C HIS A 167 -5.78 13.65 -6.87
N THR A 168 -5.83 14.95 -7.13
CA THR A 168 -4.64 15.81 -7.13
C THR A 168 -4.78 16.87 -6.05
N HIS A 169 -3.71 17.11 -5.31
CA HIS A 169 -3.65 18.19 -4.34
C HIS A 169 -3.17 19.47 -5.04
N SER A 170 -4.08 20.12 -5.76
CA SER A 170 -3.83 21.41 -6.41
C SER A 170 -4.87 22.42 -5.90
N GLY A 171 -4.48 23.33 -5.01
CA GLY A 171 -5.37 24.33 -4.42
C GLY A 171 -4.62 25.38 -3.62
N LEU A 172 -5.26 26.52 -3.33
CA LEU A 172 -4.68 27.76 -2.78
C LEU A 172 -3.78 27.62 -1.52
N LEU A 173 -3.77 26.47 -0.85
CA LEU A 173 -2.95 26.14 0.34
C LEU A 173 -1.70 25.30 0.01
N THR A 174 -1.41 25.00 -1.27
CA THR A 174 -0.19 24.28 -1.69
C THR A 174 1.08 25.13 -1.60
N GLU A 175 1.00 26.40 -1.23
CA GLU A 175 2.15 27.32 -1.16
C GLU A 175 3.13 27.02 0.00
N ILE A 176 2.91 25.99 0.81
CA ILE A 176 3.75 25.69 1.99
C ILE A 176 4.68 24.47 1.76
N GLY A 177 4.51 23.69 0.68
CA GLY A 177 5.29 22.46 0.47
C GLY A 177 5.69 22.22 -0.98
N ALA A 178 6.95 21.81 -1.19
CA ALA A 178 7.41 21.33 -2.49
C ALA A 178 6.63 20.08 -2.92
N GLN A 179 6.33 20.00 -4.21
CA GLN A 179 5.78 18.82 -4.87
C GLN A 179 6.91 18.11 -5.63
N GLU A 180 7.09 16.81 -5.37
CA GLU A 180 8.07 15.99 -6.07
C GLU A 180 7.58 14.53 -6.23
N PRO A 181 7.80 13.88 -7.38
CA PRO A 181 7.47 12.46 -7.55
C PRO A 181 8.15 11.58 -6.50
N ARG A 182 7.46 10.57 -5.98
CA ARG A 182 8.04 9.67 -4.97
C ARG A 182 9.30 8.94 -5.46
N MET A 183 10.21 8.69 -4.52
CA MET A 183 11.36 7.82 -4.77
C MET A 183 10.95 6.36 -4.55
N ILE A 184 10.49 5.71 -5.63
CA ILE A 184 10.13 4.29 -5.60
C ILE A 184 11.41 3.45 -5.47
N ARG A 185 11.51 2.66 -4.40
CA ARG A 185 12.73 1.91 -4.06
C ARG A 185 12.44 0.74 -3.13
N VAL A 186 13.44 -0.12 -2.93
CA VAL A 186 13.52 -1.07 -1.82
C VAL A 186 14.43 -0.49 -0.76
N ASN A 187 13.99 -0.50 0.50
CA ASN A 187 14.76 0.02 1.62
C ASN A 187 15.61 -1.07 2.30
N VAL A 188 16.86 -0.73 2.65
CA VAL A 188 17.75 -1.50 3.52
C VAL A 188 18.39 -0.53 4.51
N ASN A 189 18.17 -0.74 5.80
CA ASN A 189 18.61 0.17 6.88
C ASN A 189 18.19 1.64 6.65
N ASP A 190 16.92 1.85 6.30
CA ASP A 190 16.27 3.14 6.03
C ASP A 190 16.88 3.93 4.87
N ARG A 191 17.61 3.26 3.99
CA ARG A 191 18.25 3.83 2.81
C ARG A 191 17.86 3.02 1.57
N PRO A 192 17.93 3.61 0.35
CA PRO A 192 17.79 2.83 -0.87
C PRO A 192 18.78 1.66 -0.87
N SER A 193 18.32 0.48 -1.25
CA SER A 193 19.21 -0.66 -1.45
C SER A 193 20.27 -0.31 -2.50
N LYS A 194 21.53 -0.69 -2.23
CA LYS A 194 22.63 -0.60 -3.18
C LYS A 194 22.68 -1.80 -4.13
N ASN A 195 21.90 -2.84 -3.86
CA ASN A 195 21.85 -4.04 -4.68
C ASN A 195 20.92 -3.80 -5.89
N LEU A 196 21.47 -3.86 -7.10
CA LEU A 196 20.72 -3.63 -8.34
C LEU A 196 19.62 -4.68 -8.60
N ASN A 197 19.67 -5.82 -7.91
CA ASN A 197 18.63 -6.86 -7.99
C ASN A 197 17.46 -6.62 -7.02
N ASP A 198 17.58 -5.69 -6.07
CA ASP A 198 16.48 -5.31 -5.18
C ASP A 198 15.56 -4.33 -5.90
N LEU A 199 14.67 -4.90 -6.72
CA LEU A 199 13.73 -4.14 -7.53
C LEU A 199 12.43 -3.90 -6.74
N PRO A 200 11.89 -2.66 -6.73
CA PRO A 200 10.59 -2.39 -6.15
C PRO A 200 9.49 -3.15 -6.91
N ILE A 201 8.43 -3.49 -6.18
CA ILE A 201 7.31 -4.26 -6.71
C ILE A 201 6.12 -3.32 -6.89
N LEU A 202 5.63 -3.22 -8.12
CA LEU A 202 4.38 -2.55 -8.43
C LEU A 202 3.28 -3.60 -8.56
N TYR A 203 2.06 -3.29 -8.17
CA TYR A 203 0.95 -4.21 -8.46
C TYR A 203 0.50 -4.07 -9.92
N GLN A 204 0.05 -5.17 -10.52
CA GLN A 204 -0.39 -5.19 -11.92
C GLN A 204 -1.46 -4.15 -12.27
N CYS A 205 -2.23 -3.66 -11.30
CA CYS A 205 -3.20 -2.60 -11.54
C CYS A 205 -2.55 -1.30 -12.07
N VAL A 206 -1.27 -1.02 -11.75
CA VAL A 206 -0.52 0.10 -12.35
C VAL A 206 -0.46 -0.04 -13.87
N LYS A 207 -0.17 -1.25 -14.36
CA LYS A 207 -0.15 -1.56 -15.79
C LYS A 207 -1.56 -1.49 -16.39
N GLU A 208 -2.57 -2.04 -15.72
CA GLU A 208 -3.96 -1.97 -16.19
C GLU A 208 -4.45 -0.53 -16.32
N ARG A 209 -4.09 0.35 -15.37
CA ARG A 209 -4.38 1.79 -15.45
C ARG A 209 -3.62 2.45 -16.58
N PHE A 210 -2.33 2.16 -16.71
CA PHE A 210 -1.47 2.71 -17.78
C PHE A 210 -2.03 2.44 -19.18
N ASP A 211 -2.62 1.27 -19.39
CA ASP A 211 -3.24 0.88 -20.66
C ASP A 211 -4.63 1.49 -20.86
N LYS A 212 -5.43 1.62 -19.79
CA LYS A 212 -6.83 2.06 -19.87
C LYS A 212 -7.05 3.57 -19.72
N VAL A 213 -6.07 4.30 -19.21
CA VAL A 213 -6.13 5.74 -18.97
C VAL A 213 -5.03 6.41 -19.78
N THR A 214 -5.42 7.02 -20.91
CA THR A 214 -4.49 7.57 -21.92
C THR A 214 -3.44 8.51 -21.33
N GLY A 215 -3.82 9.35 -20.37
CA GLY A 215 -2.93 10.33 -19.73
C GLY A 215 -2.11 9.80 -18.56
N TYR A 216 -2.31 8.56 -18.11
CA TYR A 216 -1.64 8.05 -16.92
C TYR A 216 -0.18 7.67 -17.22
N ARG A 217 0.76 8.57 -16.91
CA ARG A 217 2.21 8.41 -17.13
C ARG A 217 2.99 8.82 -15.88
N PRO A 218 3.11 7.94 -14.88
CA PRO A 218 3.70 8.33 -13.59
C PRO A 218 5.16 8.75 -13.73
N PRO A 219 5.53 10.00 -13.38
CA PRO A 219 6.90 10.48 -13.51
C PRO A 219 7.90 9.67 -12.67
N ALA A 220 7.46 9.15 -11.53
CA ALA A 220 8.26 8.34 -10.61
C ALA A 220 8.80 7.03 -11.25
N LEU A 221 8.21 6.58 -12.35
CA LEU A 221 8.66 5.39 -13.08
C LEU A 221 9.65 5.70 -14.21
N ARG A 222 9.99 6.96 -14.46
CA ARG A 222 10.94 7.32 -15.53
C ARG A 222 12.34 6.82 -15.19
N GLY A 223 12.88 5.90 -16.01
CA GLY A 223 14.21 5.32 -15.82
C GLY A 223 14.34 4.32 -14.67
N LEU A 224 13.25 4.02 -13.96
CA LEU A 224 13.25 3.08 -12.84
C LEU A 224 13.12 1.64 -13.34
N SER A 225 13.92 0.74 -12.78
CA SER A 225 13.72 -0.71 -12.94
C SER A 225 12.81 -1.26 -11.84
N PHE A 226 11.82 -2.07 -12.19
CA PHE A 226 10.86 -2.64 -11.24
C PHE A 226 10.32 -4.00 -11.70
N LYS A 227 9.52 -4.66 -10.86
CA LYS A 227 8.74 -5.86 -11.22
C LYS A 227 7.24 -5.60 -10.99
N LEU A 228 6.39 -6.32 -11.71
CA LEU A 228 4.95 -6.35 -11.47
C LEU A 228 4.58 -7.61 -10.67
N LEU A 229 3.82 -7.43 -9.58
CA LEU A 229 3.10 -8.51 -8.92
C LEU A 229 1.75 -8.71 -9.63
N LEU A 230 1.59 -9.89 -10.21
CA LEU A 230 0.41 -10.27 -10.98
C LEU A 230 -0.71 -10.82 -10.07
N ASN A 231 -1.94 -10.84 -10.58
CA ASN A 231 -3.12 -11.35 -9.84
C ASN A 231 -3.00 -12.81 -9.39
N ASN A 232 -2.19 -13.61 -10.07
CA ASN A 232 -1.92 -15.00 -9.72
C ASN A 232 -0.84 -15.15 -8.65
N GLY A 233 -0.29 -14.04 -8.13
CA GLY A 233 0.79 -14.04 -7.14
C GLY A 233 2.20 -14.09 -7.73
N ASN A 234 2.36 -14.30 -9.03
CA ASN A 234 3.67 -14.36 -9.67
C ASN A 234 4.26 -12.96 -9.89
N LEU A 235 5.58 -12.86 -9.77
CA LEU A 235 6.32 -11.67 -10.17
C LEU A 235 6.68 -11.74 -11.66
N SER A 236 6.63 -10.59 -12.34
CA SER A 236 7.14 -10.46 -13.70
C SER A 236 8.67 -10.51 -13.74
N ASN A 237 9.20 -10.65 -14.96
CA ASN A 237 10.58 -10.25 -15.25
C ASN A 237 10.78 -8.74 -14.96
N LYS A 238 12.05 -8.31 -14.87
CA LYS A 238 12.43 -6.90 -14.74
C LYS A 238 11.81 -6.08 -15.88
N ILE A 239 11.22 -4.94 -15.53
CA ILE A 239 10.68 -3.95 -16.46
C ILE A 239 11.45 -2.64 -16.27
N GLU A 240 11.82 -2.00 -17.37
CA GLU A 240 12.60 -0.77 -17.36
C GLU A 240 11.76 0.43 -17.79
N GLY A 241 11.39 1.22 -16.79
CA GLY A 241 10.69 2.48 -16.90
C GLY A 241 9.36 2.44 -17.65
N ILE A 242 8.93 3.61 -18.12
CA ILE A 242 7.68 3.80 -18.85
C ILE A 242 7.66 3.04 -20.18
N SER A 243 8.78 2.98 -20.89
CA SER A 243 8.88 2.26 -22.17
C SER A 243 8.68 0.76 -21.98
N GLY A 244 9.39 0.15 -21.02
CA GLY A 244 9.20 -1.26 -20.70
C GLY A 244 7.78 -1.57 -20.22
N LEU A 245 7.16 -0.67 -19.43
CA LEU A 245 5.77 -0.83 -19.00
C LEU A 245 4.79 -0.81 -20.18
N ARG A 246 5.06 0.01 -21.22
CA ARG A 246 4.25 0.08 -22.44
C ARG A 246 4.29 -1.23 -23.22
N GLU A 247 5.47 -1.82 -23.35
CA GLU A 247 5.70 -3.05 -24.09
C GLU A 247 5.19 -4.30 -23.34
N TYR A 248 5.27 -4.29 -22.01
CA TYR A 248 4.87 -5.41 -21.18
C TYR A 248 3.41 -5.82 -21.45
N LYS A 249 3.18 -7.14 -21.60
CA LYS A 249 1.84 -7.73 -21.74
C LYS A 249 1.57 -8.60 -20.53
N ILE A 250 0.47 -8.32 -19.84
CA ILE A 250 0.02 -9.17 -18.73
C ILE A 250 -0.31 -10.56 -19.30
N PRO A 251 0.32 -11.64 -18.81
CA PRO A 251 0.01 -12.98 -19.26
C PRO A 251 -1.48 -13.28 -19.06
N LYS A 252 -2.12 -13.86 -20.08
CA LYS A 252 -3.50 -14.36 -19.92
C LYS A 252 -3.46 -15.45 -18.84
N SER A 253 -4.38 -15.39 -17.88
CA SER A 253 -4.57 -16.48 -16.93
C SER A 253 -4.82 -17.76 -17.71
N THR A 254 -3.85 -18.67 -17.72
CA THR A 254 -4.10 -20.07 -18.01
C THR A 254 -5.06 -20.53 -16.91
N LYS A 255 -6.30 -20.87 -17.27
CA LYS A 255 -7.16 -21.65 -16.38
C LYS A 255 -6.32 -22.85 -15.96
N ALA A 256 -6.01 -22.97 -14.67
CA ALA A 256 -5.46 -24.20 -14.14
C ALA A 256 -6.42 -25.32 -14.59
N ALA A 257 -5.91 -26.24 -15.40
CA ALA A 257 -6.62 -27.47 -15.69
C ALA A 257 -6.89 -28.13 -14.34
N LYS A 258 -8.16 -28.17 -13.92
CA LYS A 258 -8.59 -29.10 -12.88
C LYS A 258 -8.30 -30.49 -13.44
N GLN A 259 -7.28 -31.16 -12.91
CA GLN A 259 -7.17 -32.61 -12.91
C GLN A 259 -7.46 -33.08 -11.49
#